data_AF-A0A2A7MLD9-F1
#
_entry.id   AF-A0A2A7MLD9-F1
#
_cell.length_a   1.000
_cell.length_b   1.000
_cell.length_c   1.000
_cell.angle_alpha   90.00
_cell.angle_beta   90.00
_cell.angle_gamma   90.00
#
_symmetry.space_group_name_H-M   'P 1'
#
loop_
_entity.id
_entity.type
_entity.pdbx_description
1 polymer ?
#
loop_
_entity_poly.entity_id
_entity_poly.type
_entity_poly.pdbx_seq_one_letter_code
_entity_poly.pdbx_strand_id
1 'polypeptide(L)'
;MGALLILFISMTVISICAALMLFITKEKNKQNIAFIFAGAVSVIITLLNVTSLPTNWVMEKCIAWLMGVPAIIGLVLYFVVKKYYMLSKILIVSSMILGIIKIFF
;
A
#
# COMPACT_ATOMS: atom_id res chain seq x y z
N MET A 1 6.36 -20.91 -10.93
CA MET A 1 7.26 -19.73 -10.90
C MET A 1 6.76 -18.61 -11.82
N GLY A 2 6.46 -18.85 -13.11
CA GLY A 2 6.01 -17.79 -14.02
C GLY A 2 4.74 -17.03 -13.60
N ALA A 3 3.71 -17.72 -13.08
CA ALA A 3 2.46 -17.09 -12.65
C ALA A 3 2.63 -16.12 -11.45
N LEU A 4 3.50 -16.46 -10.50
CA LEU A 4 3.82 -15.59 -9.36
C LEU A 4 4.58 -14.34 -9.79
N LEU A 5 5.50 -14.48 -10.74
CA LEU A 5 6.26 -13.37 -11.31
C LEU A 5 5.32 -12.38 -12.04
N ILE A 6 4.37 -12.91 -12.83
CA ILE A 6 3.33 -12.09 -13.48
C ILE A 6 2.48 -11.34 -12.44
N LEU A 7 2.11 -12.00 -11.34
CA LEU A 7 1.38 -11.36 -10.24
C LEU A 7 2.19 -10.21 -9.63
N PHE A 8 3.49 -10.41 -9.36
CA PHE A 8 4.34 -9.37 -8.76
C PHE A 8 4.54 -8.17 -9.69
N ILE A 9 4.74 -8.42 -10.99
CA ILE A 9 4.82 -7.35 -12.00
C ILE A 9 3.50 -6.59 -12.07
N SER A 10 2.37 -7.29 -12.14
CA SER A 10 1.06 -6.63 -12.21
C SER A 10 0.78 -5.78 -10.97
N MET A 11 1.10 -6.27 -9.77
CA MET A 11 0.97 -5.51 -8.52
C MET A 11 1.87 -4.26 -8.51
N THR A 12 3.06 -4.35 -9.09
CA THR A 12 3.98 -3.20 -9.22
C THR A 12 3.38 -2.12 -10.11
N VAL A 13 2.87 -2.50 -11.29
CA VAL A 13 2.22 -1.58 -12.23
C VAL A 13 1.00 -0.92 -11.57
N ILE A 14 0.14 -1.72 -10.92
CA ILE A 14 -1.04 -1.21 -10.21
C ILE A 14 -0.65 -0.21 -9.13
N SER A 15 0.42 -0.48 -8.40
CA SER A 15 0.89 0.40 -7.32
C SER A 15 1.44 1.72 -7.83
N ILE A 16 2.21 1.69 -8.93
CA ILE A 16 2.69 2.92 -9.58
C ILE A 16 1.49 3.74 -10.06
N CYS A 17 0.51 3.11 -10.70
CA CYS A 17 -0.73 3.77 -11.12
C CYS A 17 -1.48 4.38 -9.92
N ALA A 18 -1.64 3.64 -8.82
CA ALA A 18 -2.31 4.10 -7.61
C ALA A 18 -1.58 5.30 -6.97
N ALA A 19 -0.24 5.23 -6.89
CA ALA A 19 0.58 6.33 -6.39
C ALA A 19 0.46 7.58 -7.26
N LEU A 20 0.55 7.44 -8.58
CA LEU A 20 0.38 8.55 -9.52
C LEU A 20 -1.01 9.19 -9.39
N MET A 21 -2.06 8.37 -9.29
CA MET A 21 -3.43 8.85 -9.14
C MET A 21 -3.61 9.69 -7.87
N LEU A 22 -2.94 9.31 -6.77
CA LEU A 22 -2.91 10.07 -5.51
C LEU A 22 -2.31 11.49 -5.66
N PHE A 23 -1.29 11.66 -6.51
CA PHE A 23 -0.61 12.94 -6.69
C PHE A 23 -1.23 13.82 -7.78
N ILE A 24 -1.71 13.23 -8.87
CA ILE A 24 -2.30 13.97 -10.01
C ILE A 24 -3.69 14.52 -9.64
N THR A 25 -4.44 13.80 -8.82
CA THR A 25 -5.84 14.13 -8.56
C THR A 25 -6.00 15.29 -7.58
N LYS A 26 -6.50 16.42 -8.09
CA LYS A 26 -6.77 17.65 -7.32
C LYS A 26 -8.24 17.83 -6.95
N GLU A 27 -9.17 17.27 -7.73
CA GLU A 27 -10.60 17.33 -7.43
C GLU A 27 -10.93 16.51 -6.17
N LYS A 28 -11.71 17.10 -5.25
CA LYS A 28 -12.01 16.53 -3.93
C LYS A 28 -12.65 15.13 -4.01
N ASN A 29 -13.63 14.93 -4.89
CA ASN A 29 -14.31 13.64 -5.05
C ASN A 29 -13.39 12.57 -5.62
N LYS A 30 -12.66 12.91 -6.70
CA LYS A 30 -11.70 11.98 -7.32
C LYS A 30 -10.53 11.69 -6.36
N GLN A 31 -10.14 12.66 -5.52
CA GLN A 31 -9.06 12.47 -4.55
C GLN A 31 -9.45 11.48 -3.46
N ASN A 32 -10.69 11.55 -2.94
CA ASN A 32 -11.19 10.52 -2.02
C ASN A 32 -11.10 9.12 -2.63
N ILE A 33 -11.50 8.96 -3.89
CA ILE A 33 -11.42 7.69 -4.61
C ILE A 33 -9.96 7.24 -4.75
N ALA A 34 -9.05 8.14 -5.11
CA ALA A 34 -7.62 7.84 -5.22
C ALA A 34 -7.02 7.37 -3.88
N PHE A 35 -7.39 8.00 -2.77
CA PHE A 35 -6.96 7.58 -1.44
C PHE A 35 -7.47 6.19 -1.07
N ILE A 36 -8.76 5.92 -1.28
CA ILE A 36 -9.35 4.60 -1.00
C ILE A 36 -8.69 3.53 -1.88
N PHE A 37 -8.51 3.81 -3.17
CA PHE A 37 -7.90 2.89 -4.11
C PHE A 37 -6.44 2.58 -3.73
N ALA A 38 -5.62 3.60 -3.48
CA ALA A 38 -4.24 3.40 -3.02
C ALA A 38 -4.18 2.68 -1.67
N GLY A 39 -5.05 3.04 -0.73
CA GLY A 39 -5.20 2.32 0.53
C GLY A 39 -5.49 0.83 0.31
N ALA A 40 -6.47 0.50 -0.53
CA ALA A 40 -6.81 -0.88 -0.84
C ALA A 40 -5.63 -1.65 -1.46
N VAL A 41 -4.92 -1.06 -2.43
CA VAL A 41 -3.73 -1.67 -3.04
C VAL A 41 -2.65 -1.95 -2.00
N SER A 42 -2.35 -1.00 -1.11
CA SER A 42 -1.35 -1.20 -0.06
C SER A 42 -1.72 -2.29 0.95
N VAL A 43 -3.01 -2.42 1.28
CA VAL A 43 -3.52 -3.48 2.16
C VAL A 43 -3.41 -4.83 1.47
N ILE A 44 -3.76 -4.94 0.19
CA ILE A 44 -3.62 -6.17 -0.59
C ILE A 44 -2.14 -6.62 -0.62
N ILE A 45 -1.21 -5.70 -0.86
CA ILE A 45 0.24 -5.99 -0.82
C ILE A 45 0.67 -6.53 0.56
N THR A 46 0.18 -5.90 1.63
CA THR A 46 0.48 -6.33 3.00
C THR A 46 -0.04 -7.74 3.26
N LEU A 47 -1.27 -8.04 2.85
CA LEU A 47 -1.88 -9.36 3.00
C LEU A 47 -1.13 -10.43 2.19
N LEU A 48 -0.71 -10.10 0.95
CA LEU A 48 0.11 -10.99 0.14
C LEU A 48 1.43 -11.31 0.84
N ASN A 49 2.10 -10.29 1.40
CA ASN A 49 3.35 -10.45 2.14
C ASN A 49 3.21 -11.28 3.43
N VAL A 50 2.07 -11.19 4.13
CA VAL A 50 1.82 -11.95 5.37
C VAL A 50 1.44 -13.40 5.06
N THR A 51 0.62 -13.61 4.03
CA THR A 51 0.10 -14.94 3.67
C THR A 51 1.11 -15.77 2.89
N SER A 52 2.07 -15.15 2.20
CA SER A 52 3.19 -15.84 1.57
C SER A 52 4.17 -16.46 2.56
N LEU A 53 4.21 -15.95 3.80
CA LEU A 53 5.14 -16.41 4.84
C LEU A 53 4.63 -17.68 5.56
N PRO A 54 5.53 -18.64 5.87
CA PRO A 54 5.20 -19.80 6.69
C PRO A 54 4.60 -19.43 8.05
N THR A 55 3.70 -20.26 8.59
CA THR A 55 3.02 -19.98 9.87
C THR A 55 3.94 -19.92 11.08
N ASN A 56 5.10 -20.57 11.02
CA ASN A 56 6.12 -20.54 12.07
C ASN A 56 7.03 -19.30 12.02
N TRP A 57 6.97 -18.47 10.97
CA TRP A 57 7.78 -17.25 10.79
C TRP A 57 7.07 -16.03 11.36
N VAL A 58 6.90 -16.03 12.69
CA VAL A 58 6.13 -15.00 13.41
C VAL A 58 6.80 -13.63 13.32
N MET A 59 8.13 -13.58 13.43
CA MET A 59 8.90 -12.33 13.41
C MET A 59 8.73 -11.60 12.07
N GLU A 60 8.84 -12.33 10.95
CA GLU A 60 8.77 -11.82 9.59
C GLU A 60 7.35 -11.38 9.22
N LYS A 61 6.33 -12.04 9.79
CA LYS A 61 4.93 -11.64 9.69
C LYS A 61 4.65 -10.35 10.45
N CYS A 62 5.21 -10.19 11.65
CA CYS A 62 5.14 -8.93 12.38
C CYS A 62 5.77 -7.79 11.58
N ILE A 63 6.94 -8.00 10.98
CA ILE A 63 7.60 -7.01 10.12
C ILE A 63 6.72 -6.69 8.89
N ALA A 64 6.12 -7.70 8.26
CA ALA A 64 5.20 -7.49 7.13
C ALA A 64 4.02 -6.59 7.51
N TRP A 65 3.40 -6.85 8.67
CA TRP A 65 2.30 -6.04 9.19
C TRP A 65 2.75 -4.62 9.50
N LEU A 66 3.91 -4.44 10.14
CA LEU A 66 4.47 -3.12 10.44
C LEU A 66 4.72 -2.28 9.19
N MET A 67 5.04 -2.90 8.05
CA MET A 67 5.18 -2.20 6.77
C MET A 67 3.83 -1.74 6.19
N GLY A 68 2.72 -2.42 6.51
CA GLY A 68 1.37 -2.10 6.05
C GLY A 68 0.59 -1.11 6.92
N VAL A 69 0.85 -1.08 8.23
CA VAL A 69 0.19 -0.19 9.20
C VAL A 69 0.25 1.30 8.80
N PRO A 70 1.36 1.85 8.27
CA PRO A 70 1.42 3.25 7.85
C PRO A 70 0.36 3.61 6.81
N ALA A 71 -0.01 2.71 5.90
CA ALA A 71 -1.07 3.00 4.93
C ALA A 71 -2.45 3.20 5.60
N ILE A 72 -2.76 2.40 6.62
CA ILE A 72 -3.99 2.53 7.40
C ILE A 72 -3.98 3.88 8.15
N ILE A 73 -2.85 4.23 8.77
CA ILE A 73 -2.69 5.53 9.44
C ILE A 73 -2.86 6.68 8.44
N GLY A 74 -2.28 6.56 7.24
CA GLY A 74 -2.41 7.56 6.19
C GLY A 74 -3.86 7.79 5.75
N LEU A 75 -4.65 6.73 5.61
CA LEU A 75 -6.10 6.80 5.34
C LEU A 75 -6.86 7.49 6.46
N VAL A 76 -6.60 7.13 7.72
CA VAL A 76 -7.25 7.74 8.89
C VAL A 76 -6.94 9.23 8.97
N LEU A 77 -5.68 9.62 8.78
CA LEU A 77 -5.27 11.02 8.74
C LEU A 77 -5.99 11.82 7.64
N TYR A 78 -6.26 11.19 6.49
CA TYR A 78 -6.95 11.83 5.38
C TYR A 78 -8.45 12.02 5.66
N PHE A 79 -9.14 10.96 6.06
CA PHE A 79 -10.60 10.98 6.22
C PHE A 79 -11.08 11.58 7.55
N VAL A 80 -10.35 11.34 8.64
CA VAL A 80 -10.76 11.74 9.99
C VAL A 80 -10.17 13.10 10.33
N VAL A 81 -8.85 13.26 10.21
CA VAL A 81 -8.17 14.49 10.66
C VAL A 81 -8.26 15.62 9.64
N LYS A 82 -8.26 15.32 8.33
CA LYS A 82 -8.44 16.29 7.24
C LYS A 82 -7.46 17.49 7.27
N LYS A 83 -6.30 17.33 7.93
CA LYS A 83 -5.29 18.38 8.09
C LYS A 83 -3.96 18.01 7.44
N TYR A 84 -3.54 16.76 7.60
CA TYR A 84 -2.20 16.28 7.22
C TYR A 84 -2.18 15.61 5.84
N TYR A 85 -2.71 16.27 4.82
CA TYR A 85 -2.91 15.69 3.49
C TYR A 85 -1.63 15.16 2.83
N MET A 86 -0.54 15.93 2.83
CA MET A 86 0.74 15.46 2.26
C MET A 86 1.31 14.28 3.05
N LEU A 87 1.24 14.35 4.37
CA LEU A 87 1.69 13.30 5.28
C LEU A 87 0.93 11.99 5.00
N SER A 88 -0.40 12.05 4.85
CA SER A 88 -1.22 10.90 4.44
C SER A 88 -0.76 10.28 3.12
N LYS A 89 -0.45 11.08 2.09
CA LYS A 89 0.04 10.58 0.80
C LYS A 89 1.37 9.85 0.96
N ILE A 90 2.31 10.48 1.67
CA ILE A 90 3.66 9.93 1.87
C ILE A 90 3.59 8.62 2.67
N LEU A 91 2.74 8.53 3.70
CA LEU A 91 2.56 7.29 4.46
C LEU A 91 2.02 6.14 3.61
N ILE A 92 0.99 6.38 2.80
CA ILE A 92 0.41 5.33 1.95
C ILE A 92 1.42 4.89 0.90
N VAL A 93 2.10 5.83 0.24
CA VAL A 93 3.06 5.52 -0.82
C VAL A 93 4.31 4.83 -0.27
N SER A 94 4.84 5.27 0.86
CA SER A 94 6.00 4.61 1.50
C SER A 94 5.68 3.17 1.91
N SER A 95 4.52 2.95 2.53
CA SER A 95 4.03 1.60 2.86
C SER A 95 3.92 0.72 1.61
N MET A 96 3.37 1.27 0.52
CA MET A 96 3.20 0.57 -0.74
C MET A 96 4.55 0.20 -1.38
N ILE A 97 5.51 1.13 -1.41
CA ILE A 97 6.87 0.89 -1.93
C ILE A 97 7.58 -0.18 -1.11
N LEU A 98 7.56 -0.08 0.22
CA LEU A 98 8.17 -1.08 1.11
C LEU A 98 7.54 -2.46 0.89
N GLY A 99 6.22 -2.52 0.76
CA GLY A 99 5.50 -3.76 0.49
C GLY A 99 5.86 -4.39 -0.86
N ILE A 100 6.05 -3.58 -1.91
CA ILE A 100 6.49 -4.07 -3.23
C ILE A 100 7.92 -4.60 -3.16
N ILE A 101 8.83 -3.87 -2.51
CA ILE A 101 10.23 -4.33 -2.35
C ILE A 101 10.24 -5.71 -1.69
N LYS A 102 9.46 -5.91 -0.63
CA LYS A 102 9.36 -7.19 0.08
C LYS A 102 8.71 -8.33 -0.73
N ILE A 103 7.96 -8.01 -1.78
CA ILE A 103 7.40 -9.02 -2.67
C ILE A 103 8.51 -9.61 -3.58
N PHE A 104 9.52 -8.82 -3.93
CA PHE A 104 10.62 -9.25 -4.80
C PHE A 104 11.82 -9.84 -4.04
N PHE A 105 12.00 -9.50 -2.76
CA PHE A 105 13.11 -9.90 -1.90
C PHE A 105 12.62 -10.62 -0.65
#